data_AF-A0A965BW71-F1
#
_entry.id   AF-A0A965BW71-F1
#
_cell.length_a   1.000
_cell.length_b   1.000
_cell.length_c   1.000
_cell.angle_alpha   90.00
_cell.angle_beta   90.00
_cell.angle_gamma   90.00
#
_symmetry.space_group_name_H-M   'P 1'
#
loop_
_entity.id
_entity.type
_entity.pdbx_description
1 polymer ?
#
loop_
_entity_poly.entity_id
_entity_poly.type
_entity_poly.pdbx_seq_one_letter_code
_entity_poly.pdbx_strand_id
1 'polypeptide(L)'
;MASIVLIHGAYQGGWIWRFVAERLRAAGHDVHAPTLDGCAERQAQMRAGIDTESHGQEIAEYLYYHDLHDAVLVGTSAGGMVMAAAAERARERIGRLVFADALALMDGEKIRDIVTRPAAINTDIALGPGREDALNRLFLGMEKGLAEWAADRMALHPINTFTQPVKLPSFWQQSWNASVIYCPQAQNPGEAHQRRCAEKLGARWHVIDTGHYPMLTTPDELARIIISG
;
A
#
# COMPACT_ATOMS: atom_id res chain seq x y z
N MET A 1 -20.87 -4.67 -9.13
CA MET A 1 -20.10 -5.35 -8.08
C MET A 1 -18.71 -5.58 -8.62
N ALA A 2 -17.67 -5.22 -7.87
CA ALA A 2 -16.27 -5.44 -8.25
C ALA A 2 -15.56 -6.14 -7.10
N SER A 3 -14.55 -6.96 -7.41
CA SER A 3 -13.64 -7.54 -6.42
C SER A 3 -12.49 -6.58 -6.17
N ILE A 4 -12.36 -6.09 -4.94
CA ILE A 4 -11.41 -5.07 -4.54
C ILE A 4 -10.44 -5.65 -3.53
N VAL A 5 -9.14 -5.58 -3.81
CA VAL A 5 -8.08 -6.03 -2.90
C VAL A 5 -7.28 -4.83 -2.42
N LEU A 6 -7.31 -4.59 -1.11
CA LEU A 6 -6.69 -3.46 -0.44
C LEU A 6 -5.36 -3.90 0.21
N ILE A 7 -4.25 -3.37 -0.29
CA ILE A 7 -2.89 -3.77 0.04
C ILE A 7 -2.25 -2.69 0.92
N HIS A 8 -1.95 -3.05 2.17
CA HIS A 8 -1.42 -2.12 3.17
C HIS A 8 0.04 -1.73 2.90
N GLY A 9 0.47 -0.64 3.52
CA GLY A 9 1.83 -0.14 3.47
C GLY A 9 2.75 -0.75 4.52
N ALA A 10 3.93 -0.16 4.65
CA ALA A 10 4.89 -0.56 5.66
C ALA A 10 4.33 -0.39 7.08
N TYR A 11 4.75 -1.28 7.99
CA TYR A 11 4.40 -1.31 9.42
C TYR A 11 2.93 -1.58 9.76
N GLN A 12 2.09 -1.78 8.74
CA GLN A 12 0.65 -1.93 8.86
C GLN A 12 0.21 -3.40 8.66
N GLY A 13 -1.10 -3.62 8.74
CA GLY A 13 -1.80 -4.81 8.28
C GLY A 13 -3.10 -4.42 7.61
N GLY A 14 -3.90 -5.41 7.22
CA GLY A 14 -5.23 -5.21 6.61
C GLY A 14 -6.17 -4.32 7.45
N TRP A 15 -5.95 -4.25 8.76
CA TRP A 15 -6.67 -3.37 9.69
C TRP A 15 -6.67 -1.90 9.28
N ILE A 16 -5.64 -1.41 8.57
CA ILE A 16 -5.54 0.00 8.14
C ILE A 16 -6.69 0.38 7.21
N TRP A 17 -7.22 -0.61 6.48
CA TRP A 17 -8.27 -0.42 5.50
C TRP A 17 -9.69 -0.49 6.07
N ARG A 18 -9.85 -0.71 7.39
CA ARG A 18 -11.16 -0.96 8.03
C ARG A 18 -12.26 -0.03 7.53
N PHE A 19 -12.04 1.29 7.64
CA PHE A 19 -13.09 2.28 7.34
C PHE A 19 -13.43 2.36 5.85
N VAL A 20 -12.44 2.19 4.98
CA VAL A 20 -12.64 2.14 3.52
C VAL A 20 -13.35 0.84 3.13
N ALA A 21 -12.94 -0.30 3.69
CA ALA A 21 -13.55 -1.59 3.41
C ALA A 21 -15.02 -1.64 3.85
N GLU A 22 -15.36 -1.05 5.00
CA GLU A 22 -16.76 -0.89 5.43
C GLU A 22 -17.60 -0.13 4.38
N ARG A 23 -17.07 0.97 3.82
CA ARG A 23 -17.76 1.78 2.80
C ARG A 23 -17.91 1.07 1.47
N LEU A 24 -16.84 0.42 1.01
CA LEU A 24 -16.85 -0.34 -0.25
C LEU A 24 -17.83 -1.53 -0.17
N ARG A 25 -17.88 -2.24 0.96
CA ARG A 25 -18.86 -3.31 1.19
C ARG A 25 -20.28 -2.78 1.25
N ALA A 26 -20.52 -1.65 1.93
CA ALA A 26 -21.82 -1.01 1.98
C ALA A 26 -22.31 -0.57 0.57
N ALA A 27 -21.39 -0.27 -0.34
CA ALA A 27 -21.68 -0.01 -1.75
C ALA A 27 -21.88 -1.28 -2.61
N GLY A 28 -21.84 -2.49 -2.01
CA GLY A 28 -22.11 -3.75 -2.70
C GLY A 28 -20.92 -4.34 -3.45
N HIS A 29 -19.70 -3.96 -3.10
CA HIS A 29 -18.47 -4.58 -3.63
C HIS A 29 -18.01 -5.76 -2.78
N ASP A 30 -17.30 -6.69 -3.40
CA ASP A 30 -16.56 -7.74 -2.72
C ASP A 30 -15.18 -7.19 -2.34
N VAL A 31 -14.81 -7.23 -1.06
CA VAL A 31 -13.67 -6.46 -0.53
C VAL A 31 -12.79 -7.31 0.36
N HIS A 32 -11.54 -7.42 -0.06
CA HIS A 32 -10.46 -8.13 0.60
C HIS A 32 -9.42 -7.12 1.11
N ALA A 33 -8.92 -7.33 2.32
CA ALA A 33 -7.85 -6.53 2.90
C ALA A 33 -6.87 -7.47 3.62
N PRO A 34 -6.12 -8.31 2.89
CA PRO A 34 -5.20 -9.27 3.50
C PRO A 34 -4.05 -8.55 4.20
N THR A 35 -3.56 -9.16 5.27
CA THR A 35 -2.29 -8.78 5.90
C THR A 35 -1.16 -9.59 5.28
N LEU A 36 -0.12 -8.90 4.83
CA LEU A 36 1.07 -9.47 4.20
C LEU A 36 1.89 -10.31 5.19
N ASP A 37 2.64 -11.28 4.66
CA ASP A 37 3.51 -12.15 5.45
C ASP A 37 4.47 -11.37 6.37
N GLY A 38 4.60 -11.83 7.61
CA GLY A 38 5.42 -11.17 8.64
C GLY A 38 4.91 -9.81 9.15
N CYS A 39 3.72 -9.35 8.76
CA CYS A 39 3.19 -8.03 9.16
C CYS A 39 2.05 -8.12 10.19
N ALA A 40 1.87 -7.08 11.02
CA ALA A 40 0.75 -6.91 11.95
C ALA A 40 0.32 -8.18 12.71
N GLU A 41 -0.92 -8.67 12.56
CA GLU A 41 -1.39 -9.88 13.23
C GLU A 41 -0.64 -11.16 12.81
N ARG A 42 0.13 -11.08 11.72
CA ARG A 42 1.04 -12.12 11.22
C ARG A 42 2.50 -11.88 11.62
N GLN A 43 2.80 -10.94 12.52
CA GLN A 43 4.16 -10.63 12.95
C GLN A 43 4.95 -11.84 13.49
N ALA A 44 4.25 -12.86 14.02
CA ALA A 44 4.89 -14.11 14.46
C ALA A 44 5.50 -14.93 13.30
N GLN A 45 5.14 -14.63 12.05
CA GLN A 45 5.67 -15.27 10.83
C GLN A 45 6.94 -14.58 10.29
N MET A 46 7.39 -13.50 10.95
CA MET A 46 8.58 -12.74 10.57
C MET A 46 9.81 -13.66 10.53
N ARG A 47 10.52 -13.63 9.40
CA ARG A 47 11.74 -14.41 9.15
C ARG A 47 12.61 -13.74 8.10
N ALA A 48 13.87 -14.13 8.03
CA ALA A 48 14.77 -13.67 6.98
C ALA A 48 14.25 -14.05 5.58
N GLY A 49 14.49 -13.18 4.61
CA GLY A 49 14.16 -13.45 3.20
C GLY A 49 12.79 -12.95 2.72
N ILE A 50 11.91 -12.47 3.61
CA ILE A 50 10.66 -11.83 3.16
C ILE A 50 11.00 -10.49 2.50
N ASP A 51 10.65 -10.36 1.23
CA ASP A 51 10.88 -9.19 0.38
C ASP A 51 9.64 -8.81 -0.44
N THR A 52 9.76 -7.75 -1.24
CA THR A 52 8.66 -7.22 -2.08
C THR A 52 8.12 -8.26 -3.05
N GLU A 53 8.99 -9.05 -3.67
CA GLU A 53 8.58 -10.06 -4.65
C GLU A 53 7.83 -11.21 -3.99
N SER A 54 8.23 -11.62 -2.78
CA SER A 54 7.52 -12.63 -1.99
C SER A 54 6.13 -12.16 -1.56
N HIS A 55 5.98 -10.89 -1.15
CA HIS A 55 4.67 -10.28 -0.87
C HIS A 55 3.83 -10.12 -2.14
N GLY A 56 4.45 -9.76 -3.27
CA GLY A 56 3.77 -9.68 -4.57
C GLY A 56 3.26 -11.04 -5.04
N GLN A 57 4.06 -12.09 -4.85
CA GLN A 57 3.68 -13.47 -5.11
C GLN A 57 2.51 -13.90 -4.21
N GLU A 58 2.55 -13.59 -2.92
CA GLU A 58 1.47 -13.87 -1.98
C GLU A 58 0.13 -13.27 -2.43
N ILE A 59 0.13 -12.01 -2.91
CA ILE A 59 -1.09 -11.38 -3.42
C ILE A 59 -1.53 -12.00 -4.77
N ALA A 60 -0.61 -12.36 -5.65
CA ALA A 60 -0.94 -13.05 -6.91
C ALA A 60 -1.59 -14.42 -6.64
N GLU A 61 -1.06 -15.17 -5.68
CA GLU A 61 -1.64 -16.44 -5.21
C GLU A 61 -3.00 -16.21 -4.54
N TYR A 62 -3.14 -15.14 -3.74
CA TYR A 62 -4.42 -14.77 -3.15
C TYR A 62 -5.49 -14.55 -4.22
N LEU A 63 -5.18 -13.81 -5.29
CA LEU A 63 -6.09 -13.62 -6.42
C LEU A 63 -6.50 -14.95 -7.07
N TYR A 64 -5.55 -15.88 -7.24
CA TYR A 64 -5.81 -17.20 -7.80
C TYR A 64 -6.71 -18.06 -6.90
N TYR A 65 -6.36 -18.23 -5.63
CA TYR A 65 -7.08 -19.11 -4.70
C TYR A 65 -8.46 -18.59 -4.31
N HIS A 66 -8.67 -17.28 -4.38
CA HIS A 66 -9.99 -16.67 -4.20
C HIS A 66 -10.79 -16.52 -5.51
N ASP A 67 -10.25 -17.01 -6.63
CA ASP A 67 -10.83 -16.92 -7.98
C ASP A 67 -11.28 -15.49 -8.37
N LEU A 68 -10.43 -14.51 -8.05
CA LEU A 68 -10.70 -13.10 -8.33
C LEU A 68 -10.26 -12.77 -9.77
N HIS A 69 -11.14 -12.09 -10.50
CA HIS A 69 -10.94 -11.63 -11.88
C HIS A 69 -11.46 -10.21 -12.03
N ASP A 70 -10.96 -9.50 -13.05
CA ASP A 70 -11.23 -8.06 -13.24
C ASP A 70 -11.04 -7.25 -11.94
N ALA A 71 -10.05 -7.67 -11.14
CA ALA A 71 -9.87 -7.19 -9.77
C ALA A 71 -9.34 -5.74 -9.77
N VAL A 72 -9.83 -4.96 -8.82
CA VAL A 72 -9.29 -3.64 -8.50
C VAL A 72 -8.29 -3.81 -7.37
N LEU A 73 -7.01 -3.60 -7.67
CA LEU A 73 -5.98 -3.55 -6.62
C LEU A 73 -5.81 -2.11 -6.17
N VAL A 74 -5.76 -1.90 -4.85
CA VAL A 74 -5.50 -0.61 -4.22
C VAL A 74 -4.30 -0.75 -3.31
N GLY A 75 -3.20 -0.07 -3.64
CA GLY A 75 -1.98 -0.07 -2.84
C GLY A 75 -1.75 1.29 -2.20
N THR A 76 -1.33 1.32 -0.94
CA THR A 76 -0.90 2.54 -0.24
C THR A 76 0.54 2.41 0.25
N SER A 77 1.29 3.51 0.25
CA SER A 77 2.71 3.50 0.64
C SER A 77 3.48 2.33 -0.04
N ALA A 78 4.30 1.58 0.70
CA ALA A 78 4.99 0.36 0.23
C ALA A 78 4.06 -0.72 -0.36
N GLY A 79 2.76 -0.70 -0.07
CA GLY A 79 1.78 -1.57 -0.73
C GLY A 79 1.66 -1.31 -2.23
N GLY A 80 2.06 -0.13 -2.73
CA GLY A 80 2.09 0.19 -4.16
C GLY A 80 3.08 -0.66 -4.97
N MET A 81 4.27 -0.92 -4.43
CA MET A 81 5.28 -1.75 -5.08
C MET A 81 4.94 -3.25 -4.98
N VAL A 82 4.34 -3.68 -3.86
CA VAL A 82 3.78 -5.03 -3.72
C VAL A 82 2.65 -5.25 -4.74
N MET A 83 1.74 -4.26 -4.85
CA MET A 83 0.67 -4.27 -5.85
C MET A 83 1.21 -4.38 -7.27
N ALA A 84 2.24 -3.61 -7.62
CA ALA A 84 2.86 -3.66 -8.94
C ALA A 84 3.47 -5.06 -9.23
N ALA A 85 4.17 -5.63 -8.25
CA ALA A 85 4.75 -6.97 -8.37
C ALA A 85 3.67 -8.06 -8.52
N ALA A 86 2.57 -7.95 -7.77
CA ALA A 86 1.43 -8.86 -7.91
C ALA A 86 0.73 -8.70 -9.27
N ALA A 87 0.52 -7.45 -9.70
CA ALA A 87 -0.19 -7.15 -10.93
C ALA A 87 0.52 -7.70 -12.16
N GLU A 88 1.85 -7.56 -12.27
CA GLU A 88 2.58 -8.14 -13.42
C GLU A 88 2.56 -9.68 -13.43
N ARG A 89 2.47 -10.32 -12.27
CA ARG A 89 2.43 -11.79 -12.13
C ARG A 89 1.06 -12.38 -12.46
N ALA A 90 -0.01 -11.65 -12.16
CA ALA A 90 -1.40 -12.09 -12.35
C ALA A 90 -2.13 -11.18 -13.35
N ARG A 91 -1.45 -10.76 -14.42
CA ARG A 91 -1.92 -9.69 -15.33
C ARG A 91 -3.34 -9.91 -15.83
N GLU A 92 -3.68 -11.15 -16.15
CA GLU A 92 -4.97 -11.59 -16.69
C GLU A 92 -6.13 -11.40 -15.71
N ARG A 93 -5.85 -11.26 -14.41
CA ARG A 93 -6.85 -11.07 -13.35
C ARG A 93 -7.10 -9.62 -12.99
N ILE A 94 -6.27 -8.70 -13.48
CA ILE A 94 -6.28 -7.30 -13.03
C ILE A 94 -7.10 -6.44 -13.99
N GLY A 95 -8.17 -5.84 -13.45
CA GLY A 95 -8.99 -4.85 -14.13
C GLY A 95 -8.48 -3.42 -13.97
N ARG A 96 -8.06 -3.04 -12.76
CA ARG A 96 -7.64 -1.67 -12.43
C ARG A 96 -6.65 -1.61 -11.27
N LEU A 97 -5.78 -0.60 -11.31
CA LEU A 97 -4.83 -0.28 -10.24
C LEU A 97 -5.12 1.10 -9.63
N VAL A 98 -5.06 1.21 -8.31
CA VAL A 98 -5.22 2.48 -7.59
C VAL A 98 -4.04 2.67 -6.64
N PHE A 99 -3.23 3.70 -6.91
CA PHE A 99 -2.10 4.11 -6.09
C PHE A 99 -2.56 5.20 -5.11
N ALA A 100 -2.81 4.83 -3.86
CA ALA A 100 -3.27 5.73 -2.80
C ALA A 100 -2.07 6.25 -1.99
N ASP A 101 -1.53 7.40 -2.41
CA ASP A 101 -0.31 8.00 -1.84
C ASP A 101 0.84 6.98 -1.73
N ALA A 102 1.05 6.25 -2.82
CA ALA A 102 1.79 5.01 -2.81
C ALA A 102 3.23 5.12 -3.34
N LEU A 103 4.06 4.17 -2.93
CA LEU A 103 5.40 3.96 -3.46
C LEU A 103 5.33 3.17 -4.78
N ALA A 104 5.17 3.89 -5.88
CA ALA A 104 5.33 3.38 -7.25
C ALA A 104 6.80 3.45 -7.72
N LEU A 105 7.59 2.46 -7.32
CA LEU A 105 9.01 2.37 -7.66
C LEU A 105 9.19 1.88 -9.11
N MET A 106 10.19 2.44 -9.79
CA MET A 106 10.69 1.89 -11.05
C MET A 106 11.48 0.60 -10.79
N ASP A 107 11.62 -0.25 -11.81
CA ASP A 107 12.47 -1.44 -11.74
C ASP A 107 13.89 -1.06 -11.27
N GLY A 108 14.40 -1.76 -10.27
CA GLY A 108 15.71 -1.51 -9.66
C GLY A 108 15.77 -0.39 -8.62
N GLU A 109 14.69 0.36 -8.38
CA GLU A 109 14.64 1.34 -7.27
C GLU A 109 14.38 0.65 -5.92
N LYS A 110 14.71 1.35 -4.84
CA LYS A 110 14.51 0.94 -3.44
C LYS A 110 13.66 1.96 -2.72
N ILE A 111 13.02 1.55 -1.61
CA ILE A 111 12.26 2.51 -0.78
C ILE A 111 13.15 3.68 -0.34
N ARG A 112 14.42 3.42 -0.02
CA ARG A 112 15.36 4.45 0.44
C ARG A 112 15.77 5.49 -0.60
N ASP A 113 15.52 5.22 -1.88
CA ASP A 113 15.76 6.20 -2.96
C ASP A 113 14.66 7.29 -2.95
N ILE A 114 13.50 6.99 -2.36
CA ILE A 114 12.33 7.88 -2.28
C ILE A 114 12.12 8.40 -0.84
N VAL A 115 12.29 7.53 0.16
CA VAL A 115 12.08 7.82 1.58
C VAL A 115 13.38 7.62 2.33
N THR A 116 14.08 8.71 2.64
CA THR A 116 15.46 8.66 3.14
C THR A 116 15.57 8.53 4.66
N ARG A 117 14.47 8.72 5.41
CA ARG A 117 14.51 8.73 6.88
C ARG A 117 14.67 7.31 7.45
N PRO A 118 15.63 7.07 8.35
CA PRO A 118 15.80 5.75 8.98
C PRO A 118 14.66 5.43 9.95
N ALA A 119 14.43 4.12 10.16
CA ALA A 119 13.54 3.62 11.21
C ALA A 119 14.21 3.64 12.58
N ALA A 120 13.41 3.78 13.64
CA ALA A 120 13.89 3.82 15.02
C ALA A 120 14.35 2.44 15.52
N ILE A 121 13.66 1.37 15.11
CA ILE A 121 13.99 -0.01 15.42
C ILE A 121 14.52 -0.66 14.13
N ASN A 122 15.68 -1.31 14.24
CA ASN A 122 16.31 -2.02 13.12
C ASN A 122 16.99 -3.28 13.65
N THR A 123 16.65 -4.43 13.06
CA THR A 123 17.16 -5.76 13.41
C THR A 123 17.61 -6.47 12.13
N ASP A 124 18.17 -7.67 12.24
CA ASP A 124 18.64 -8.43 11.06
C ASP A 124 17.52 -8.79 10.07
N ILE A 125 16.26 -8.85 10.52
CA ILE A 125 15.12 -9.31 9.70
C ILE A 125 13.97 -8.30 9.59
N ALA A 126 13.91 -7.30 10.47
CA ALA A 126 12.79 -6.39 10.57
C ALA A 126 13.19 -4.97 10.96
N LEU A 127 12.40 -3.98 10.51
CA LEU A 127 12.57 -2.57 10.86
C LEU A 127 11.23 -1.90 11.10
N GLY A 128 11.21 -0.82 11.88
CA GLY A 128 10.00 0.00 12.05
C GLY A 128 10.07 1.05 13.15
N PRO A 129 8.97 1.80 13.34
CA PRO A 129 8.86 2.76 14.43
C PRO A 129 8.62 2.04 15.77
N GLY A 130 9.09 2.63 16.86
CA GLY A 130 8.48 2.39 18.17
C GLY A 130 7.13 3.10 18.27
N ARG A 131 6.29 2.74 19.25
CA ARG A 131 4.96 3.35 19.42
C ARG A 131 4.99 4.88 19.52
N GLU A 132 5.91 5.41 20.31
CA GLU A 132 6.06 6.87 20.49
C GLU A 132 6.54 7.56 19.21
N ASP A 133 7.48 6.96 18.47
CA ASP A 133 7.89 7.47 17.14
C ASP A 133 6.71 7.45 16.17
N ALA A 134 5.87 6.41 16.18
CA ALA A 134 4.70 6.35 15.31
C ALA A 134 3.72 7.50 15.60
N LEU A 135 3.40 7.76 16.87
CA LEU A 135 2.52 8.86 17.29
C LEU A 135 3.07 10.24 16.90
N ASN A 136 4.36 10.47 17.18
CA ASN A 136 4.97 11.78 17.00
C ASN A 136 5.39 12.07 15.55
N ARG A 137 5.37 11.07 14.66
CA ARG A 137 5.85 11.20 13.28
C ARG A 137 4.85 10.75 12.24
N LEU A 138 4.37 9.51 12.33
CA LEU A 138 3.50 8.94 11.31
C LEU A 138 2.08 9.48 11.46
N PHE A 139 1.58 9.52 12.68
CA PHE A 139 0.21 9.95 12.99
C PHE A 139 0.15 11.37 13.56
N LEU A 140 1.21 12.16 13.34
CA LEU A 140 1.25 13.55 13.79
C LEU A 140 0.13 14.35 13.10
N GLY A 141 -0.68 15.05 13.91
CA GLY A 141 -1.80 15.84 13.42
C GLY A 141 -3.09 15.05 13.17
N MET A 142 -3.07 13.72 13.33
CA MET A 142 -4.28 12.90 13.33
C MET A 142 -5.06 13.10 14.65
N GLU A 143 -6.39 12.89 14.61
CA GLU A 143 -7.21 12.84 15.82
C GLU A 143 -6.62 11.86 16.83
N LYS A 144 -6.54 12.26 18.11
CA LYS A 144 -5.77 11.56 19.13
C LYS A 144 -6.20 10.10 19.30
N GLY A 145 -7.50 9.83 19.44
CA GLY A 145 -8.01 8.48 19.61
C GLY A 145 -7.72 7.59 18.41
N LEU A 146 -7.85 8.12 17.20
CA LEU A 146 -7.51 7.43 15.96
C LEU A 146 -5.99 7.16 15.85
N ALA A 147 -5.16 8.14 16.23
CA ALA A 147 -3.70 8.01 16.24
C ALA A 147 -3.23 6.93 17.22
N GLU A 148 -3.77 6.93 18.45
CA GLU A 148 -3.50 5.91 19.47
C GLU A 148 -3.95 4.53 19.00
N TRP A 149 -5.17 4.44 18.44
CA TRP A 149 -5.72 3.21 17.89
C TRP A 149 -4.85 2.63 16.77
N ALA A 150 -4.32 3.47 15.88
CA ALA A 150 -3.44 3.05 14.80
C ALA A 150 -2.06 2.65 15.34
N ALA A 151 -1.47 3.44 16.24
CA ALA A 151 -0.17 3.17 16.84
C ALA A 151 -0.13 1.83 17.61
N ASP A 152 -1.22 1.45 18.27
CA ASP A 152 -1.35 0.18 19.00
C ASP A 152 -1.37 -1.06 18.07
N ARG A 153 -1.58 -0.88 16.76
CA ARG A 153 -1.67 -1.96 15.77
C ARG A 153 -0.50 -2.00 14.80
N MET A 154 0.43 -1.05 14.92
CA MET A 154 1.65 -1.03 14.12
C MET A 154 2.56 -2.19 14.54
N ALA A 155 3.26 -2.75 13.55
CA ALA A 155 4.26 -3.78 13.76
C ALA A 155 5.55 -3.45 13.00
N LEU A 156 6.64 -4.14 13.32
CA LEU A 156 7.82 -4.10 12.48
C LEU A 156 7.50 -4.71 11.11
N HIS A 157 8.28 -4.32 10.10
CA HIS A 157 8.10 -4.74 8.72
C HIS A 157 9.37 -5.44 8.21
N PRO A 158 9.26 -6.44 7.30
CA PRO A 158 10.42 -7.18 6.83
C PRO A 158 11.49 -6.28 6.19
N ILE A 159 12.74 -6.41 6.62
CA ILE A 159 13.80 -5.45 6.27
C ILE A 159 14.13 -5.41 4.77
N ASN A 160 14.03 -6.55 4.08
CA ASN A 160 14.40 -6.64 2.67
C ASN A 160 13.46 -5.85 1.76
N THR A 161 12.21 -5.60 2.16
CA THR A 161 11.29 -4.71 1.43
C THR A 161 11.81 -3.28 1.32
N PHE A 162 12.69 -2.86 2.25
CA PHE A 162 13.29 -1.53 2.24
C PHE A 162 14.68 -1.48 1.59
N THR A 163 15.45 -2.56 1.68
CA THR A 163 16.88 -2.56 1.35
C THR A 163 17.18 -3.16 -0.02
N GLN A 164 16.33 -4.06 -0.51
CA GLN A 164 16.48 -4.68 -1.82
C GLN A 164 15.84 -3.82 -2.92
N PRO A 165 16.46 -3.75 -4.11
CA PRO A 165 15.79 -3.21 -5.29
C PRO A 165 14.52 -3.99 -5.59
N VAL A 166 13.42 -3.30 -5.91
CA VAL A 166 12.23 -3.96 -6.41
C VAL A 166 12.50 -4.52 -7.81
N LYS A 167 11.95 -5.70 -8.11
CA LYS A 167 12.02 -6.31 -9.45
C LYS A 167 10.66 -6.20 -10.12
N LEU A 168 10.60 -5.37 -11.16
CA LEU A 168 9.42 -5.09 -11.98
C LEU A 168 9.79 -5.14 -13.47
N PRO A 169 10.31 -6.27 -13.98
CA PRO A 169 10.89 -6.36 -15.31
C PRO A 169 9.89 -6.04 -16.43
N SER A 170 8.59 -6.23 -16.18
CA SER A 170 7.55 -6.05 -17.20
C SER A 170 6.47 -5.05 -16.81
N PHE A 171 6.23 -4.80 -15.53
CA PHE A 171 5.12 -3.97 -15.04
C PHE A 171 4.97 -2.64 -15.80
N TRP A 172 6.06 -1.89 -15.94
CA TRP A 172 6.08 -0.56 -16.58
C TRP A 172 5.97 -0.57 -18.11
N GLN A 173 6.07 -1.75 -18.73
CA GLN A 173 5.90 -1.93 -20.17
C GLN A 173 4.46 -2.32 -20.53
N GLN A 174 3.67 -2.71 -19.53
CA GLN A 174 2.28 -3.14 -19.70
C GLN A 174 1.33 -1.94 -19.61
N SER A 175 0.19 -2.03 -20.31
CA SER A 175 -0.87 -1.03 -20.21
C SER A 175 -1.79 -1.35 -19.03
N TRP A 176 -2.09 -0.34 -18.22
CA TRP A 176 -2.92 -0.47 -17.03
C TRP A 176 -4.04 0.58 -17.03
N ASN A 177 -5.25 0.16 -16.66
CA ASN A 177 -6.25 1.11 -16.20
C ASN A 177 -5.87 1.55 -14.78
N ALA A 178 -5.42 2.80 -14.61
CA ALA A 178 -4.81 3.24 -13.36
C ALA A 178 -5.37 4.57 -12.83
N SER A 179 -5.33 4.72 -11.51
CA SER A 179 -5.56 5.99 -10.81
C SER A 179 -4.44 6.23 -9.81
N VAL A 180 -3.96 7.47 -9.74
CA VAL A 180 -2.97 7.92 -8.76
C VAL A 180 -3.61 9.00 -7.89
N ILE A 181 -3.51 8.82 -6.58
CA ILE A 181 -4.07 9.72 -5.58
C ILE A 181 -2.90 10.31 -4.79
N TYR A 182 -2.79 11.63 -4.81
CA TYR A 182 -1.77 12.38 -4.07
C TYR A 182 -2.37 13.03 -2.82
N CYS A 183 -1.67 12.90 -1.70
CA CYS A 183 -2.05 13.51 -0.41
C CYS A 183 -1.04 14.64 -0.06
N PRO A 184 -1.37 15.92 -0.27
CA PRO A 184 -0.39 17.01 -0.26
C PRO A 184 0.15 17.36 1.13
N GLN A 185 -0.49 16.90 2.20
CA GLN A 185 0.02 17.09 3.57
C GLN A 185 0.96 15.95 3.99
N ALA A 186 1.11 14.89 3.17
CA ALA A 186 2.08 13.85 3.40
C ALA A 186 3.48 14.37 3.10
N GLN A 187 4.44 14.10 4.01
CA GLN A 187 5.84 14.44 3.76
C GLN A 187 6.46 13.57 2.66
N ASN A 188 6.06 12.30 2.61
CA ASN A 188 6.52 11.31 1.65
C ASN A 188 5.41 10.26 1.42
N PRO A 189 5.34 9.66 0.22
CA PRO A 189 6.06 10.03 -1.01
C PRO A 189 5.67 11.41 -1.56
N GLY A 190 6.65 12.19 -2.05
CA GLY A 190 6.41 13.55 -2.53
C GLY A 190 5.70 13.64 -3.89
N GLU A 191 5.20 14.84 -4.25
CA GLU A 191 4.42 15.05 -5.48
C GLU A 191 5.14 14.57 -6.74
N ALA A 192 6.44 14.85 -6.88
CA ALA A 192 7.22 14.46 -8.05
C ALA A 192 7.20 12.94 -8.27
N HIS A 193 7.21 12.15 -7.20
CA HIS A 193 7.09 10.70 -7.26
C HIS A 193 5.71 10.25 -7.76
N GLN A 194 4.65 10.86 -7.23
CA GLN A 194 3.28 10.57 -7.66
C GLN A 194 3.04 10.98 -9.12
N ARG A 195 3.53 12.16 -9.54
CA ARG A 195 3.44 12.66 -10.92
C ARG A 195 4.12 11.71 -11.89
N ARG A 196 5.34 11.27 -11.57
CA ARG A 196 6.08 10.29 -12.37
C ARG A 196 5.27 9.01 -12.59
N CYS A 197 4.63 8.49 -11.54
CA CYS A 197 3.74 7.33 -11.65
C CYS A 197 2.55 7.61 -12.58
N ALA A 198 1.87 8.74 -12.39
CA ALA A 198 0.70 9.09 -13.18
C ALA A 198 1.03 9.25 -14.67
N GLU A 199 2.13 9.93 -14.98
CA GLU A 199 2.62 10.13 -16.35
C GLU A 199 3.01 8.80 -17.01
N LYS A 200 3.76 7.94 -16.31
CA LYS A 200 4.19 6.65 -16.86
C LYS A 200 3.03 5.70 -17.16
N LEU A 201 1.96 5.76 -16.37
CA LEU A 201 0.79 4.91 -16.55
C LEU A 201 -0.32 5.56 -17.40
N GLY A 202 -0.21 6.85 -17.73
CA GLY A 202 -1.35 7.63 -18.25
C GLY A 202 -2.55 7.60 -17.29
N ALA A 203 -2.28 7.58 -15.98
CA ALA A 203 -3.28 7.36 -14.95
C ALA A 203 -4.17 8.58 -14.72
N ARG A 204 -5.40 8.32 -14.25
CA ARG A 204 -6.27 9.38 -13.71
C ARG A 204 -5.63 9.96 -12.45
N TRP A 205 -5.48 11.28 -12.41
CA TRP A 205 -4.91 12.00 -11.28
C TRP A 205 -5.99 12.49 -10.31
N HIS A 206 -5.81 12.20 -9.03
CA HIS A 206 -6.67 12.66 -7.95
C HIS A 206 -5.84 13.28 -6.84
N VAL A 207 -6.45 14.21 -6.10
CA VAL A 207 -5.87 14.83 -4.91
C VAL A 207 -6.87 14.67 -3.78
N ILE A 208 -6.41 14.24 -2.61
CA ILE A 208 -7.19 14.25 -1.37
C ILE A 208 -6.41 15.11 -0.38
N ASP A 209 -7.02 16.18 0.14
CA ASP A 209 -6.36 17.10 1.05
C ASP A 209 -6.20 16.51 2.47
N THR A 210 -5.18 15.67 2.63
CA THR A 210 -4.86 14.96 3.87
C THR A 210 -3.39 14.58 3.93
N GLY A 211 -2.94 14.06 5.08
CA GLY A 211 -1.66 13.39 5.25
C GLY A 211 -1.64 11.97 4.66
N HIS A 212 -0.58 11.21 4.95
CA HIS A 212 -0.27 9.92 4.31
C HIS A 212 -1.30 8.79 4.50
N TYR A 213 -2.32 8.98 5.34
CA TYR A 213 -3.29 7.94 5.70
C TYR A 213 -4.74 8.30 5.33
N PRO A 214 -5.04 8.54 4.03
CA PRO A 214 -6.39 8.88 3.59
C PRO A 214 -7.42 7.79 3.93
N MET A 215 -6.99 6.53 4.05
CA MET A 215 -7.85 5.42 4.45
C MET A 215 -8.34 5.50 5.90
N LEU A 216 -7.68 6.31 6.75
CA LEU A 216 -8.08 6.56 8.13
C LEU A 216 -8.79 7.91 8.28
N THR A 217 -8.26 8.96 7.65
CA THR A 217 -8.69 10.34 7.89
C THR A 217 -9.80 10.81 6.95
N THR A 218 -9.83 10.31 5.71
CA THR A 218 -10.80 10.69 4.68
C THR A 218 -11.40 9.48 3.94
N PRO A 219 -11.85 8.43 4.67
CA PRO A 219 -12.23 7.15 4.07
C PRO A 219 -13.41 7.25 3.09
N ASP A 220 -14.32 8.21 3.28
CA ASP A 220 -15.44 8.46 2.35
C ASP A 220 -14.97 8.93 0.98
N GLU A 221 -14.00 9.84 0.95
CA GLU A 221 -13.46 10.39 -0.29
C GLU A 221 -12.61 9.36 -1.03
N LEU A 222 -11.75 8.64 -0.30
CA LEU A 222 -10.95 7.56 -0.89
C LEU A 222 -11.83 6.45 -1.47
N ALA A 223 -12.86 6.01 -0.73
CA ALA A 223 -13.79 4.99 -1.22
C ALA A 223 -14.51 5.45 -2.50
N ARG A 224 -14.92 6.73 -2.57
CA ARG A 224 -15.57 7.28 -3.77
C ARG A 224 -14.68 7.19 -5.00
N ILE A 225 -13.39 7.55 -4.89
CA ILE A 225 -12.42 7.49 -5.99
C ILE A 225 -12.15 6.04 -6.42
N ILE A 226 -12.10 5.12 -5.46
CA ILE A 226 -11.96 3.68 -5.75
C ILE A 226 -13.17 3.20 -6.57
N ILE A 227 -14.39 3.59 -6.19
CA ILE A 227 -15.63 3.18 -6.87
C ILE A 227 -15.78 3.82 -8.26
N SER A 228 -15.40 5.09 -8.42
CA SER A 228 -15.84 5.93 -9.55
C SER A 228 -15.06 5.79 -10.86
N GLY A 229 -14.14 4.83 -10.99
CA GLY A 229 -13.22 4.81 -12.13
C GLY A 229 -13.02 3.47 -12.77
#